data_AF-A0A2V6QMD7-F1
#
_entry.id   AF-A0A2V6QMD7-F1
#
_cell.length_a   1.000
_cell.length_b   1.000
_cell.length_c   1.000
_cell.angle_alpha   90.00
_cell.angle_beta   90.00
_cell.angle_gamma   90.00
#
_symmetry.space_group_name_H-M   'P 1'
#
loop_
_entity.id
_entity.type
_entity.pdbx_description
1 polymer ?
#
loop_
_entity_poly.entity_id
_entity_poly.type
_entity_poly.pdbx_seq_one_letter_code
_entity_poly.pdbx_strand_id
1 'polypeptide(L)'
;MLLYRPVGLKELRLIAESGFRAFPPRLAHQPIFYPVLTAEYARTIARDWNTKDAASGYAGFVTRFELEDEFARRYPVQTAGGRAHQELWVPADELEDFNKHIVGGIQVIEAYPGSRFAGTIDPKTNIPVDLLE
;
A
#
# COMPACT_ATOMS: atom_id res chain seq x y z
N MET A 1 -11.23 -10.89 1.28
CA MET A 1 -9.81 -11.26 1.43
C MET A 1 -9.07 -10.07 1.99
N LEU A 2 -8.42 -10.24 3.15
CA LEU A 2 -7.66 -9.16 3.78
C LEU A 2 -6.24 -9.08 3.19
N LEU A 3 -5.87 -7.90 2.70
CA LEU A 3 -4.60 -7.63 2.03
C LEU A 3 -3.92 -6.40 2.63
N TYR A 4 -2.63 -6.28 2.36
CA TYR A 4 -1.79 -5.18 2.82
C TYR A 4 -0.97 -4.62 1.68
N ARG A 5 -0.58 -3.35 1.78
CA ARG A 5 0.38 -2.76 0.85
C ARG A 5 1.25 -1.72 1.57
N PRO A 6 2.58 -1.86 1.49
CA PRO A 6 3.48 -0.79 1.89
C PRO A 6 3.44 0.32 0.84
N VAL A 7 3.27 1.56 1.27
CA VAL A 7 3.28 2.73 0.38
C VAL A 7 4.27 3.77 0.88
N GLY A 8 4.78 4.59 -0.04
CA GLY A 8 5.54 5.79 0.29
C GLY A 8 4.65 7.01 0.43
N LEU A 9 5.21 8.15 0.83
CA LEU A 9 4.46 9.39 1.04
C LEU A 9 3.69 9.84 -0.21
N LYS A 10 4.33 9.81 -1.38
CA LYS A 10 3.70 10.25 -2.64
C LYS A 10 2.48 9.41 -3.01
N GLU A 11 2.57 8.09 -2.86
CA GLU A 11 1.46 7.18 -3.12
C GLU A 11 0.34 7.34 -2.08
N LEU A 12 0.69 7.56 -0.81
CA LEU A 12 -0.30 7.86 0.24
C LEU A 12 -1.10 9.14 -0.05
N ARG A 13 -0.48 10.20 -0.56
CA ARG A 13 -1.20 11.44 -0.94
C ARG A 13 -2.26 11.16 -2.00
N LEU A 14 -1.92 10.40 -3.03
CA LEU A 14 -2.86 10.03 -4.10
C LEU A 14 -4.00 9.14 -3.57
N ILE A 15 -3.71 8.26 -2.61
CA ILE A 15 -4.76 7.48 -1.92
C ILE A 15 -5.67 8.42 -1.13
N ALA A 16 -5.12 9.41 -0.42
CA ALA A 16 -5.91 10.39 0.34
C ALA A 16 -6.79 11.26 -0.59
N GLU A 17 -6.26 11.70 -1.74
CA GLU A 17 -7.02 12.42 -2.77
C GLU A 17 -8.22 11.61 -3.31
N SER A 18 -8.12 10.27 -3.32
CA SER A 18 -9.24 9.38 -3.66
C SER A 18 -10.26 9.17 -2.53
N GLY A 19 -10.09 9.83 -1.38
CA GLY A 19 -10.86 9.58 -0.17
C GLY A 19 -10.61 8.20 0.44
N PHE A 20 -9.38 7.68 0.29
CA PHE A 20 -8.98 6.32 0.71
C PHE A 20 -9.81 5.21 0.05
N ARG A 21 -10.18 5.39 -1.22
CA ARG A 21 -10.97 4.42 -1.99
C ARG A 21 -10.19 3.70 -3.08
N ALA A 22 -9.05 4.23 -3.52
CA ALA A 22 -8.31 3.67 -4.64
C ALA A 22 -6.79 3.81 -4.48
N PHE A 23 -6.05 2.84 -5.01
CA PHE A 23 -4.63 2.99 -5.29
C PHE A 23 -4.42 3.69 -6.63
N PRO A 24 -3.40 4.57 -6.76
CA PRO A 24 -3.16 5.28 -8.02
C PRO A 24 -2.68 4.32 -9.13
N PRO A 25 -2.90 4.68 -10.41
CA PRO A 25 -2.38 3.92 -11.54
C PRO A 25 -0.87 3.69 -11.44
N ARG A 26 -0.41 2.52 -11.90
CA ARG A 26 1.02 2.21 -11.98
C ARG A 26 1.69 3.06 -13.05
N LEU A 27 2.99 3.29 -12.89
CA LEU A 27 3.79 3.91 -13.95
C LEU A 27 3.89 2.94 -15.14
N ALA A 28 4.02 3.46 -16.36
CA ALA A 28 4.04 2.64 -17.58
C ALA A 28 5.10 1.51 -17.59
N HIS A 29 6.20 1.68 -16.86
CA HIS A 29 7.26 0.67 -16.73
C HIS A 29 7.02 -0.35 -15.61
N GLN A 30 5.93 -0.23 -14.85
CA GLN A 30 5.59 -1.10 -13.71
C GLN A 30 4.42 -1.98 -14.13
N PRO A 31 4.68 -3.20 -14.64
CA PRO A 31 3.65 -4.03 -15.28
C PRO A 31 2.64 -4.62 -14.29
N ILE A 32 2.98 -4.62 -13.00
CA ILE A 32 2.15 -5.24 -11.96
C ILE A 32 1.93 -4.29 -10.78
N PHE A 33 0.73 -4.39 -10.22
CA PHE A 33 0.37 -3.99 -8.87
C PHE A 33 0.39 -5.23 -7.97
N TYR A 34 1.01 -5.12 -6.80
CA TYR A 34 1.20 -6.26 -5.92
C TYR A 34 0.88 -5.89 -4.46
N PRO A 35 -0.29 -6.33 -3.96
CA PRO A 35 -0.56 -6.33 -2.54
C PRO A 35 -0.04 -7.63 -1.90
N VAL A 36 0.33 -7.54 -0.64
CA VAL A 36 0.89 -8.66 0.12
C VAL A 36 -0.15 -9.24 1.08
N LEU A 37 0.01 -10.52 1.43
CA LEU A 37 -0.98 -11.25 2.22
C LEU A 37 -0.80 -11.04 3.74
N THR A 38 0.31 -10.44 4.20
CA THR A 38 0.59 -10.29 5.63
C THR A 38 1.02 -8.87 5.99
N ALA A 39 0.58 -8.41 7.17
CA ALA A 39 1.00 -7.13 7.73
C ALA A 39 2.52 -7.10 7.98
N GLU A 40 3.11 -8.21 8.42
CA GLU A 40 4.55 -8.31 8.70
C GLU A 40 5.39 -8.08 7.43
N TYR A 41 4.94 -8.62 6.29
CA TYR A 41 5.67 -8.41 5.05
C TYR A 41 5.58 -6.94 4.59
N ALA A 42 4.38 -6.34 4.65
CA ALA A 42 4.22 -4.92 4.36
C ALA A 42 5.05 -4.04 5.32
N ARG A 43 5.05 -4.36 6.61
CA ARG A 43 5.84 -3.70 7.64
C ARG A 43 7.33 -3.71 7.33
N THR A 44 7.85 -4.88 6.94
CA THR A 44 9.27 -5.04 6.59
C THR A 44 9.65 -4.09 5.45
N ILE A 45 8.88 -4.04 4.37
CA ILE A 45 9.14 -3.14 3.24
C ILE A 45 9.02 -1.67 3.67
N ALA A 46 7.94 -1.30 4.37
CA ALA A 46 7.70 0.06 4.80
C ALA A 46 8.81 0.58 5.74
N ARG A 47 9.17 -0.20 6.75
CA ARG A 47 10.17 0.17 7.77
C ARG A 47 11.59 0.12 7.22
N ASP A 48 11.96 -0.97 6.55
CA ASP A 48 13.36 -1.25 6.26
C ASP A 48 13.82 -0.67 4.93
N TRP A 49 12.91 -0.44 3.99
CA TRP A 49 13.21 0.04 2.62
C TRP A 49 12.67 1.45 2.39
N ASN A 50 11.36 1.70 2.54
CA ASN A 50 10.75 3.00 2.19
C ASN A 50 11.30 4.17 3.03
N THR A 51 11.68 3.93 4.29
CA THR A 51 12.30 4.96 5.16
C THR A 51 13.64 5.49 4.64
N LYS A 52 14.32 4.74 3.76
CA LYS A 52 15.64 5.06 3.21
C LYS A 52 15.57 5.54 1.76
N ASP A 53 14.42 5.39 1.12
CA ASP A 53 14.21 5.68 -0.29
C ASP A 53 13.65 7.11 -0.52
N ALA A 54 14.29 7.83 -1.44
CA ALA A 54 13.88 9.19 -1.80
C ALA A 54 12.55 9.20 -2.56
N ALA A 55 12.28 8.19 -3.40
CA ALA A 55 11.03 8.13 -4.17
C ALA A 55 9.81 7.88 -3.26
N SER A 56 10.03 7.22 -2.12
CA SER A 56 9.06 7.03 -1.05
C SER A 56 8.91 8.24 -0.12
N GLY A 57 9.70 9.31 -0.32
CA GLY A 57 9.71 10.48 0.55
C GLY A 57 10.32 10.22 1.93
N TYR A 58 11.19 9.21 2.03
CA TYR A 58 11.81 8.74 3.28
C TYR A 58 10.81 8.34 4.36
N ALA A 59 9.63 7.87 3.98
CA ALA A 59 8.63 7.34 4.91
C ALA A 59 7.93 6.12 4.30
N GLY A 60 7.60 5.17 5.16
CA GLY A 60 6.81 4.00 4.82
C GLY A 60 5.51 3.95 5.61
N PHE A 61 4.43 3.59 4.95
CA PHE A 61 3.12 3.43 5.57
C PHE A 61 2.58 2.05 5.23
N VAL A 62 2.02 1.36 6.22
CA VAL A 62 1.36 0.07 6.01
C VAL A 62 -0.12 0.33 5.83
N THR A 63 -0.63 0.01 4.65
CA THR A 63 -2.07 0.04 4.38
C THR A 63 -2.66 -1.36 4.52
N ARG A 64 -3.92 -1.41 4.99
CA ARG A 64 -4.77 -2.59 5.08
C ARG A 64 -6.06 -2.33 4.34
N PHE A 65 -6.52 -3.29 3.56
CA PHE A 65 -7.78 -3.19 2.84
C PHE A 65 -8.36 -4.58 2.60
N GLU A 66 -9.66 -4.63 2.37
CA GLU A 66 -10.36 -5.86 2.04
C GLU A 66 -10.76 -5.85 0.56
N LEU A 67 -10.58 -6.98 -0.11
CA LEU A 67 -11.02 -7.22 -1.49
C LEU A 67 -12.09 -8.30 -1.48
N GLU A 68 -13.11 -8.20 -2.33
CA GLU A 68 -14.11 -9.27 -2.47
C GLU A 68 -13.46 -10.65 -2.74
N ASP A 69 -13.85 -11.68 -1.98
CA ASP A 69 -13.20 -13.00 -2.06
C ASP A 69 -13.32 -13.65 -3.43
N GLU A 70 -14.47 -13.49 -4.11
CA GLU A 70 -14.68 -14.05 -5.44
C GLU A 70 -13.81 -13.37 -6.50
N PHE A 71 -13.65 -12.05 -6.40
CA PHE A 71 -12.78 -11.28 -7.28
C PHE A 71 -11.30 -11.62 -7.03
N ALA A 72 -10.89 -11.70 -5.75
CA ALA A 72 -9.51 -12.00 -5.36
C ALA A 72 -8.99 -13.33 -5.93
N ARG A 73 -9.86 -14.33 -6.13
CA ARG A 73 -9.51 -15.65 -6.69
C ARG A 73 -8.96 -15.60 -8.12
N ARG A 74 -9.15 -14.50 -8.84
CA ARG A 74 -8.57 -14.28 -10.17
C ARG A 74 -7.03 -14.19 -10.13
N TYR A 75 -6.47 -13.82 -8.98
CA TYR A 75 -5.03 -13.64 -8.80
C TYR A 75 -4.45 -14.77 -7.96
N PRO A 76 -3.65 -15.68 -8.54
CA PRO A 76 -2.97 -16.72 -7.78
C PRO A 76 -1.96 -16.11 -6.80
N VAL A 77 -1.89 -16.67 -5.60
CA VAL A 77 -0.88 -16.27 -4.60
C VAL A 77 0.50 -16.67 -5.09
N GLN A 78 1.38 -15.69 -5.19
CA GLN A 78 2.79 -15.84 -5.54
C GLN A 78 3.64 -15.85 -4.28
N THR A 79 4.82 -16.48 -4.35
CA THR A 79 5.81 -16.51 -3.25
C THR A 79 7.12 -15.92 -3.73
N ALA A 80 7.46 -14.71 -3.29
CA ALA A 80 8.61 -13.94 -3.75
C ALA A 80 9.80 -14.01 -2.77
N GLY A 81 10.83 -14.81 -3.07
CA GLY A 81 12.06 -14.86 -2.27
C GLY A 81 11.97 -15.60 -0.92
N GLY A 82 10.79 -16.07 -0.50
CA GLY A 82 10.60 -16.94 0.68
C GLY A 82 9.14 -17.13 1.06
N ARG A 83 8.81 -18.19 1.84
CA ARG A 83 7.41 -18.54 2.20
C ARG A 83 6.63 -17.43 2.91
N ALA A 84 7.30 -16.51 3.59
CA ALA A 84 6.67 -15.39 4.29
C ALA A 84 6.29 -14.22 3.35
N HIS A 85 6.78 -14.24 2.10
CA HIS A 85 6.59 -13.17 1.13
C HIS A 85 5.54 -13.60 0.10
N GLN A 86 4.29 -13.68 0.58
CA GLN A 86 3.17 -13.98 -0.28
C GLN A 86 2.52 -12.70 -0.78
N GLU A 87 2.25 -12.67 -2.08
CA GLU A 87 1.66 -11.51 -2.76
C GLU A 87 0.74 -11.94 -3.90
N LEU A 88 -0.15 -11.03 -4.30
CA LEU A 88 -0.92 -11.16 -5.54
C LEU A 88 -0.20 -10.38 -6.63
N TRP A 89 -0.24 -10.86 -7.87
CA TRP A 89 0.21 -10.08 -9.04
C TRP A 89 -1.01 -9.69 -9.86
N VAL A 90 -1.37 -8.41 -9.78
CA VAL A 90 -2.47 -7.80 -10.52
C VAL A 90 -1.87 -7.03 -11.69
N PRO A 91 -2.28 -7.31 -12.94
CA PRO A 91 -1.86 -6.51 -14.10
C PRO A 91 -2.15 -5.01 -13.88
N ALA A 92 -1.22 -4.15 -14.28
CA ALA A 92 -1.34 -2.71 -14.05
C ALA A 92 -2.58 -2.08 -14.72
N ASP A 93 -3.01 -2.64 -15.85
CA ASP A 93 -4.23 -2.27 -16.59
C ASP A 93 -5.52 -2.73 -15.91
N GLU A 94 -5.47 -3.75 -15.04
CA GLU A 94 -6.61 -4.18 -14.24
C GLU A 94 -6.77 -3.40 -12.92
N LEU A 95 -5.81 -2.54 -12.55
CA LEU A 95 -5.84 -1.85 -11.25
C LEU A 95 -7.08 -0.95 -11.06
N GLU A 96 -7.59 -0.36 -12.14
CA GLU A 96 -8.83 0.41 -12.05
C GLU A 96 -10.03 -0.47 -11.67
N ASP A 97 -10.13 -1.67 -12.25
CA ASP A 97 -11.17 -2.65 -11.92
C ASP A 97 -10.97 -3.18 -10.50
N PHE A 98 -9.73 -3.52 -10.15
CA PHE A 98 -9.34 -3.96 -8.81
C PHE A 98 -9.81 -2.97 -7.72
N ASN A 99 -9.61 -1.67 -7.94
CA ASN A 99 -10.03 -0.65 -6.98
C ASN A 99 -11.56 -0.64 -6.73
N LYS A 100 -12.37 -1.01 -7.73
CA LYS A 100 -13.85 -1.06 -7.59
C LYS A 100 -14.31 -2.18 -6.65
N HIS A 101 -13.48 -3.22 -6.47
CA HIS A 101 -13.75 -4.37 -5.61
C HIS A 101 -13.17 -4.22 -4.19
N ILE A 102 -12.58 -3.05 -3.86
CA ILE A 102 -12.13 -2.75 -2.49
C ILE A 102 -13.36 -2.50 -1.61
N VAL A 103 -13.48 -3.30 -0.54
CA VAL A 103 -14.56 -3.22 0.43
C VAL A 103 -14.15 -2.30 1.59
N GLY A 104 -15.04 -1.37 1.97
CA GLY A 104 -14.86 -0.49 3.13
C GLY A 104 -13.84 0.65 2.95
N GLY A 105 -12.80 0.45 2.13
CA GLY A 105 -11.75 1.43 1.82
C GLY A 105 -10.36 1.00 2.31
N ILE A 106 -9.38 1.88 2.11
CA ILE A 106 -7.98 1.66 2.45
C ILE A 106 -7.69 2.30 3.81
N GLN A 107 -7.12 1.54 4.74
CA GLN A 107 -6.80 2.00 6.09
C GLN A 107 -5.29 2.06 6.29
N VAL A 108 -4.77 3.16 6.84
CA VAL A 108 -3.37 3.23 7.29
C VAL A 108 -3.32 2.67 8.72
N ILE A 109 -2.57 1.58 8.91
CA ILE A 109 -2.49 0.90 10.21
C ILE A 109 -1.16 1.14 10.93
N GLU A 110 -0.12 1.51 10.20
CA GLU A 110 1.21 1.81 10.75
C GLU A 110 1.93 2.85 9.89
N ALA A 111 2.78 3.66 10.52
CA ALA A 111 3.63 4.60 9.84
C ALA A 111 5.06 4.56 10.39
N TYR A 112 6.01 4.70 9.48
CA TYR A 112 7.44 4.65 9.73
C TYR A 112 8.09 5.88 9.12
N PRO A 113 8.30 6.96 9.89
CA PRO A 113 9.09 8.10 9.43
C PRO A 113 10.57 7.73 9.42
N GLY A 114 11.23 7.89 8.28
CA GLY A 114 12.68 7.79 8.17
C GLY A 114 13.37 9.04 8.72
N SER A 115 14.70 8.98 8.89
CA SER A 115 15.49 10.10 9.46
C SER A 115 15.45 11.38 8.63
N ARG A 116 15.06 11.28 7.35
CA ARG A 116 14.94 12.41 6.41
C ARG A 116 13.49 12.76 6.06
N PHE A 117 12.51 12.13 6.71
CA PHE A 117 11.11 12.47 6.53
C PHE A 117 10.86 13.90 7.04
N ALA A 118 10.22 14.72 6.20
CA ALA A 118 9.81 16.06 6.55
C ALA A 118 8.28 16.08 6.71
N GLY A 119 7.80 16.08 7.94
CA GLY A 119 6.37 16.09 8.25
C GLY A 119 6.08 15.66 9.69
N THR A 120 4.83 15.76 10.10
CA THR A 120 4.34 15.24 11.37
C THR A 120 3.29 14.18 11.08
N ILE A 121 3.42 13.00 11.70
CA ILE A 121 2.42 11.94 11.63
C ILE A 121 1.50 12.09 12.84
N ASP A 122 0.18 12.08 12.61
CA ASP A 122 -0.78 11.99 13.69
C ASP A 122 -0.74 10.58 14.31
N PRO A 123 -0.42 10.45 15.61
CA PRO A 123 -0.32 9.14 16.26
C PRO A 123 -1.66 8.41 16.37
N LYS A 124 -2.81 9.08 16.17
CA LYS A 124 -4.13 8.43 16.21
C LYS A 124 -4.49 7.74 14.90
N THR A 125 -4.10 8.33 13.78
CA THR A 125 -4.49 7.87 12.44
C THR A 125 -3.35 7.24 11.66
N ASN A 126 -2.10 7.45 12.08
CA ASN A 126 -0.88 7.11 11.33
C ASN A 126 -0.74 7.88 10.00
N ILE A 127 -1.51 8.96 9.82
CA ILE A 127 -1.51 9.75 8.59
C ILE A 127 -0.72 11.06 8.84
N PRO A 128 0.04 11.56 7.85
CA PRO A 128 0.60 12.91 7.91
C PRO A 128 -0.47 13.96 8.21
N VAL A 129 -0.22 14.86 9.16
CA VAL A 129 -1.20 15.86 9.62
C VAL A 129 -1.70 16.75 8.48
N ASP A 130 -0.86 17.02 7.48
CA ASP A 130 -1.20 17.80 6.29
C ASP A 130 -2.12 17.08 5.30
N LEU A 131 -2.44 15.81 5.54
CA LEU A 131 -3.43 15.02 4.80
C LEU A 131 -4.71 14.78 5.60
N LEU A 132 -4.80 15.32 6.81
CA LEU A 132 -6.03 15.34 7.61
C LEU A 132 -6.73 16.67 7.33
N GLU A 133 -7.72 16.64 6.43
CA GLU A 133 -8.67 17.75 6.24
C GLU A 133 -9.74 17.78 7.34
#